data_AF-A0AAX6ECW9-F1
#
_entry.id   AF-A0AAX6ECW9-F1
#
_cell.length_a   1.000
_cell.length_b   1.000
_cell.length_c   1.000
_cell.angle_alpha   90.00
_cell.angle_beta   90.00
_cell.angle_gamma   90.00
#
_symmetry.space_group_name_H-M   'P 1'
#
loop_
_entity.id
_entity.type
_entity.pdbx_description
1 polymer ?
#
loop_
_entity_poly.entity_id
_entity_poly.type
_entity_poly.pdbx_seq_one_letter_code
_entity_poly.pdbx_strand_id
1 'polypeptide(L)'
;MEQSPASLQTEQENEEEGYQRVHQQCRDLVSSLPIVEGCSYPDLCFHDGFFRPMPPMVAAMMVRKLFEARPTDIILATLPMSGTTWLKALLFATVNRNSSPSSTGNLATLNPHQCVPFLEVELYGDGARVPDMDSIPSPRLLATHIPFHFLPNSVVDSGCRVVYLCRNPKDNFVSFWHFINKVRKNNGGEPLPLEVGFDHFCQGRSPGGPFWDHMLGYWKASLQVGGCNVLFMRYEELMKDPRAELKRLAEFVGCPFTQEEQANGVLEDIVETCGFEKLSSLEVNKVGKQTFSRVKVDNDSFFRRGVVGDWMNHLTPDMAQRIDKIIESKFEGSGLAP
;
A
#
# COMPACT_ATOMS: atom_id res chain seq x y z
N MET A 1 -4.39 2.09 -42.09
CA MET A 1 -3.22 2.93 -42.42
C MET A 1 -2.20 2.64 -41.33
N GLU A 2 -1.16 1.89 -41.63
CA GLU A 2 -0.05 1.66 -40.68
C GLU A 2 0.75 2.97 -40.57
N GLN A 3 0.98 3.44 -39.35
CA GLN A 3 1.87 4.58 -39.08
C GLN A 3 3.31 4.20 -39.45
N SER A 4 4.07 5.17 -39.96
CA SER A 4 5.47 4.97 -40.34
C SER A 4 6.35 4.72 -39.11
N PRO A 5 7.41 3.88 -39.19
CA PRO A 5 8.36 3.70 -38.09
C PRO A 5 8.98 5.00 -37.58
N ALA A 6 9.18 5.99 -38.46
CA ALA A 6 9.70 7.29 -38.09
C ALA A 6 8.69 8.15 -37.30
N SER A 7 7.39 8.05 -37.59
CA SER A 7 6.37 8.76 -36.81
C SER A 7 6.20 8.18 -35.41
N LEU A 8 6.32 6.85 -35.27
CA LEU A 8 6.26 6.17 -33.96
C LEU A 8 7.45 6.52 -33.07
N GLN A 9 8.65 6.63 -33.64
CA GLN A 9 9.86 7.05 -32.90
C GLN A 9 9.75 8.49 -32.41
N THR A 10 9.29 9.42 -33.26
CA THR A 10 9.10 10.83 -32.87
C THR A 10 7.99 11.01 -31.82
N GLU A 11 6.93 10.20 -31.85
CA GLU A 11 5.89 10.22 -30.80
C GLU A 11 6.45 9.73 -29.45
N GLN A 12 7.21 8.63 -29.43
CA GLN A 12 7.84 8.10 -28.21
C GLN A 12 8.86 9.06 -27.60
N GLU A 13 9.69 9.71 -28.43
CA GLU A 13 10.66 10.72 -27.96
C GLU A 13 9.95 11.93 -27.31
N ASN A 14 8.84 12.40 -27.90
CA ASN A 14 8.05 13.49 -27.34
C ASN A 14 7.36 13.12 -26.02
N GLU A 15 6.88 11.88 -25.89
CA GLU A 15 6.29 11.37 -24.65
C GLU A 15 7.33 11.27 -23.53
N GLU A 16 8.53 10.76 -23.82
CA GLU A 16 9.61 10.65 -22.85
C GLU A 16 10.10 12.04 -22.40
N GLU A 17 10.26 12.99 -23.32
CA GLU A 17 10.57 14.39 -22.99
C GLU A 17 9.48 15.03 -22.10
N GLY A 18 8.20 14.77 -22.42
CA GLY A 18 7.06 15.20 -21.61
C GLY A 18 7.12 14.64 -20.20
N TYR A 19 7.38 13.34 -20.06
CA TYR A 19 7.53 12.66 -18.78
C TYR A 19 8.66 13.25 -17.94
N GLN A 20 9.86 13.43 -18.52
CA GLN A 20 11.01 14.01 -17.80
C GLN A 20 10.72 15.44 -17.34
N ARG A 21 10.01 16.24 -18.15
CA ARG A 21 9.61 17.59 -17.77
C ARG A 21 8.69 17.58 -16.55
N VAL A 22 7.70 16.69 -16.52
CA VAL A 22 6.79 16.55 -15.36
C VAL A 22 7.56 16.06 -14.13
N HIS A 23 8.45 15.09 -14.29
CA HIS A 23 9.30 14.59 -13.20
C HIS A 23 10.17 15.70 -12.61
N GLN A 24 10.82 16.51 -13.45
CA GLN A 24 11.64 17.63 -12.99
C GLN A 24 10.81 18.67 -12.23
N GLN A 25 9.62 19.03 -12.73
CA GLN A 25 8.72 19.94 -12.02
C GLN A 25 8.29 19.41 -10.65
N CYS A 26 7.95 18.12 -10.56
CA CYS A 26 7.62 17.47 -9.29
C CYS A 26 8.82 17.47 -8.33
N ARG A 27 10.02 17.15 -8.83
CA ARG A 27 11.26 17.18 -8.05
C ARG A 27 11.56 18.59 -7.52
N ASP A 28 11.49 19.61 -8.37
CA ASP A 28 11.76 21.00 -7.99
C ASP A 28 10.80 21.49 -6.92
N LEU A 29 9.50 21.18 -7.06
CA LEU A 29 8.51 21.51 -6.04
C LEU A 29 8.84 20.82 -4.71
N VAL A 30 9.05 19.50 -4.73
CA VAL A 30 9.30 18.71 -3.52
C VAL A 30 10.60 19.14 -2.84
N SER A 31 11.64 19.48 -3.61
CA SER A 31 12.91 20.03 -3.11
C SER A 31 12.78 21.39 -2.42
N SER A 32 11.70 22.13 -2.67
CA SER A 32 11.42 23.40 -1.98
C SER A 32 10.61 23.22 -0.69
N LEU A 33 10.07 22.03 -0.42
CA LEU A 33 9.24 21.78 0.75
C LEU A 33 10.09 21.68 2.03
N PRO A 34 9.57 22.15 3.18
CA PRO A 34 10.25 21.98 4.46
C PRO A 34 10.35 20.50 4.83
N ILE A 35 11.53 20.10 5.26
CA ILE A 35 11.77 18.77 5.83
C ILE A 35 11.45 18.82 7.32
N VAL A 36 10.73 17.82 7.81
CA VAL A 36 10.33 17.68 9.22
C VAL A 36 10.65 16.29 9.73
N GLU A 37 11.11 16.23 10.97
CA GLU A 37 11.26 14.97 11.70
C GLU A 37 9.88 14.31 11.90
N GLY A 38 9.87 12.99 11.81
CA GLY A 38 8.67 12.19 11.97
C GLY A 38 8.97 10.75 12.36
N CYS A 39 7.91 9.97 12.52
CA CYS A 39 8.01 8.52 12.65
C CYS A 39 8.32 7.95 11.25
N SER A 40 9.55 8.10 10.78
CA SER A 40 10.01 7.68 9.46
C SER A 40 11.54 7.54 9.39
N TYR A 41 12.04 7.06 8.26
CA TYR A 41 13.45 7.10 7.87
C TYR A 41 13.52 7.01 6.33
N PRO A 42 13.95 8.07 5.62
CA PRO A 42 14.44 9.36 6.12
C PRO A 42 13.29 10.29 6.59
N ASP A 43 13.61 11.54 6.92
CA ASP A 43 12.65 12.57 7.32
C ASP A 43 11.61 12.88 6.23
N LEU A 44 10.54 13.56 6.65
CA LEU A 44 9.33 13.76 5.86
C LEU A 44 9.29 15.16 5.25
N CYS A 45 8.59 15.28 4.14
CA CYS A 45 8.03 16.55 3.66
C CYS A 45 6.50 16.48 3.75
N PHE A 46 5.85 17.63 3.90
CA PHE A 46 4.40 17.76 3.92
C PHE A 46 3.91 18.42 2.64
N HIS A 47 2.99 17.77 1.94
CA HIS A 47 2.38 18.31 0.73
C HIS A 47 0.93 17.85 0.66
N ASP A 48 0.03 18.77 0.30
CA ASP A 48 -1.39 18.49 0.04
C ASP A 48 -2.06 17.61 1.09
N GLY A 49 -1.80 17.88 2.37
CA GLY A 49 -2.45 17.21 3.49
C GLY A 49 -1.79 15.91 3.98
N PHE A 50 -0.66 15.48 3.43
CA PHE A 50 0.00 14.25 3.90
C PHE A 50 1.54 14.33 3.92
N PHE A 51 2.14 13.44 4.72
CA PHE A 51 3.59 13.35 4.89
C PHE A 51 4.18 12.18 4.09
N ARG A 52 5.31 12.41 3.41
CA ARG A 52 6.14 11.35 2.82
C ARG A 52 7.62 11.76 2.82
N PRO A 53 8.55 10.80 2.81
CA PRO A 53 9.91 11.07 2.38
C PRO A 53 9.94 11.63 0.95
N MET A 54 10.97 12.41 0.66
CA MET A 54 11.10 13.15 -0.60
C MET A 54 10.94 12.29 -1.88
N PRO A 55 11.67 11.18 -2.10
CA PRO A 55 11.52 10.44 -3.35
C PRO A 55 10.12 9.82 -3.55
N PRO A 56 9.50 9.15 -2.54
CA PRO A 56 8.11 8.72 -2.64
C PRO A 56 7.10 9.87 -2.81
N MET A 57 7.38 11.08 -2.33
CA MET A 57 6.51 12.24 -2.57
C MET A 57 6.54 12.65 -4.05
N VAL A 58 7.73 12.72 -4.66
CA VAL A 58 7.87 12.98 -6.10
C VAL A 58 7.11 11.91 -6.90
N ALA A 59 7.30 10.63 -6.56
CA ALA A 59 6.61 9.53 -7.22
C ALA A 59 5.08 9.61 -7.05
N ALA A 60 4.58 9.96 -5.87
CA ALA A 60 3.14 10.17 -5.67
C ALA A 60 2.59 11.30 -6.55
N MET A 61 3.32 12.41 -6.71
CA MET A 61 2.95 13.49 -7.62
C MET A 61 2.95 13.05 -9.09
N MET A 62 3.92 12.22 -9.48
CA MET A 62 3.98 11.62 -10.81
C MET A 62 2.78 10.72 -11.07
N VAL A 63 2.45 9.83 -10.13
CA VAL A 63 1.25 9.00 -10.18
C VAL A 63 0.02 9.88 -10.36
N ARG A 64 -0.17 10.91 -9.52
CA ARG A 64 -1.31 11.83 -9.61
C ARG A 64 -1.50 12.46 -11.00
N LYS A 65 -0.40 12.76 -11.69
CA LYS A 65 -0.40 13.47 -12.97
C LYS A 65 -0.46 12.57 -14.21
N LEU A 66 0.02 11.33 -14.10
CA LEU A 66 0.35 10.50 -15.27
C LEU A 66 -0.25 9.09 -15.23
N PHE A 67 -0.64 8.59 -14.05
CA PHE A 67 -1.25 7.27 -13.96
C PHE A 67 -2.68 7.31 -14.45
N GLU A 68 -2.95 6.52 -15.48
CA GLU A 68 -4.29 6.29 -16.03
C GLU A 68 -4.80 4.90 -15.60
N ALA A 69 -5.83 4.91 -14.75
CA ALA A 69 -6.50 3.71 -14.28
C ALA A 69 -7.38 3.10 -15.38
N ARG A 70 -7.41 1.77 -15.45
CA ARG A 70 -8.30 1.00 -16.34
C ARG A 70 -9.48 0.47 -15.53
N PRO A 71 -10.68 0.29 -16.13
CA PRO A 71 -11.83 -0.29 -15.44
C PRO A 71 -11.56 -1.67 -14.83
N THR A 72 -10.62 -2.43 -15.40
CA THR A 72 -10.22 -3.77 -14.91
C THR A 72 -9.19 -3.73 -13.78
N ASP A 73 -8.60 -2.58 -13.46
CA ASP A 73 -7.58 -2.51 -12.42
C ASP A 73 -8.14 -2.81 -11.04
N ILE A 74 -7.29 -3.41 -10.21
CA ILE A 74 -7.53 -3.59 -8.79
C ILE A 74 -6.40 -2.92 -8.02
N ILE A 75 -6.73 -1.84 -7.31
CA ILE A 75 -5.80 -1.04 -6.52
C ILE A 75 -5.97 -1.37 -5.04
N LEU A 76 -4.94 -1.95 -4.43
CA LEU A 76 -4.86 -2.19 -3.00
C LEU A 76 -4.27 -0.97 -2.30
N ALA A 77 -5.02 -0.34 -1.41
CA ALA A 77 -4.60 0.82 -0.65
C ALA A 77 -4.52 0.54 0.85
N THR A 78 -3.48 1.01 1.51
CA THR A 78 -3.36 0.93 2.99
C THR A 78 -2.56 2.10 3.53
N LEU A 79 -2.74 2.43 4.80
CA LEU A 79 -1.64 3.05 5.55
C LEU A 79 -0.50 2.02 5.71
N PRO A 80 0.78 2.43 5.64
CA PRO A 80 1.90 1.53 5.90
C PRO A 80 1.70 0.75 7.20
N MET A 81 2.03 -0.55 7.17
CA MET A 81 1.90 -1.48 8.31
C MET A 81 0.47 -1.82 8.78
N SER A 82 -0.53 -1.64 7.91
CA SER A 82 -1.92 -2.06 8.15
C SER A 82 -2.25 -3.48 7.62
N GLY A 83 -1.25 -4.27 7.22
CA GLY A 83 -1.45 -5.63 6.69
C GLY A 83 -1.25 -5.76 5.17
N THR A 84 -0.61 -4.78 4.52
CA THR A 84 -0.40 -4.72 3.07
C THR A 84 0.20 -6.00 2.48
N THR A 85 1.25 -6.55 3.09
CA THR A 85 1.93 -7.76 2.60
C THR A 85 0.97 -8.96 2.55
N TRP A 86 0.13 -9.10 3.59
CA TRP A 86 -0.84 -10.19 3.67
C TRP A 86 -1.97 -10.03 2.66
N LEU A 87 -2.52 -8.81 2.54
CA LEU A 87 -3.57 -8.54 1.56
C LEU A 87 -3.06 -8.66 0.12
N LYS A 88 -1.82 -8.26 -0.18
CA LYS A 88 -1.18 -8.47 -1.50
C LYS A 88 -1.12 -9.97 -1.83
N ALA A 89 -0.71 -10.81 -0.88
CA ALA A 89 -0.64 -12.25 -1.06
C ALA A 89 -2.03 -12.85 -1.32
N LEU A 90 -3.02 -12.52 -0.49
CA LEU A 90 -4.40 -12.99 -0.63
C LEU A 90 -5.02 -12.56 -1.97
N LEU A 91 -4.87 -11.28 -2.34
CA LEU A 91 -5.39 -10.76 -3.60
C LEU A 91 -4.73 -11.45 -4.80
N PHE A 92 -3.40 -11.55 -4.79
CA PHE A 92 -2.66 -12.20 -5.87
C PHE A 92 -3.05 -13.66 -6.04
N ALA A 93 -3.10 -14.42 -4.95
CA ALA A 93 -3.51 -15.82 -4.97
C ALA A 93 -4.96 -15.98 -5.44
N THR A 94 -5.88 -15.11 -4.99
CA THR A 94 -7.29 -15.16 -5.38
C THR A 94 -7.48 -14.93 -6.88
N VAL A 95 -6.81 -13.91 -7.45
CA VAL A 95 -6.98 -13.55 -8.87
C VAL A 95 -6.28 -14.54 -9.79
N ASN A 96 -5.15 -15.13 -9.36
CA ASN A 96 -4.34 -16.01 -10.19
C ASN A 96 -4.53 -17.52 -9.90
N ARG A 97 -5.48 -17.91 -9.05
CA ARG A 97 -5.68 -19.33 -8.67
C ARG A 97 -5.99 -20.27 -9.85
N ASN A 98 -6.50 -19.73 -10.95
CA ASN A 98 -6.82 -20.48 -12.18
C ASN A 98 -5.74 -20.33 -13.27
N SER A 99 -4.68 -19.57 -13.01
CA SER A 99 -3.58 -19.37 -13.95
C SER A 99 -2.59 -20.54 -13.88
N SER A 100 -1.96 -20.89 -15.01
CA SER A 100 -0.89 -21.90 -15.01
C SER A 100 0.25 -21.46 -14.09
N PRO A 101 0.84 -22.35 -13.27
CA PRO A 101 1.98 -22.03 -12.39
C PRO A 101 3.17 -21.39 -13.11
N SER A 102 3.28 -21.59 -14.43
CA SER A 102 4.33 -21.05 -15.31
C SER A 102 4.06 -19.63 -15.83
N SER A 103 2.82 -19.14 -15.76
CA SER A 103 2.39 -17.89 -16.40
C SER A 103 2.44 -16.66 -15.48
N THR A 104 2.51 -16.87 -14.16
CA THR A 104 2.55 -15.82 -13.14
C THR A 104 3.40 -16.30 -11.97
N GLY A 105 4.42 -15.55 -11.56
CA GLY A 105 5.33 -15.97 -10.49
C GLY A 105 4.56 -16.28 -9.20
N ASN A 106 4.85 -17.41 -8.55
CA ASN A 106 4.12 -17.83 -7.36
C ASN A 106 4.71 -17.19 -6.08
N LEU A 107 3.90 -17.15 -5.02
CA LEU A 107 4.32 -16.61 -3.72
C LEU A 107 5.48 -17.39 -3.08
N ALA A 108 5.84 -18.57 -3.60
CA ALA A 108 6.98 -19.35 -3.12
C ALA A 108 8.33 -18.80 -3.61
N THR A 109 8.36 -18.11 -4.75
CA THR A 109 9.59 -17.55 -5.35
C THR A 109 9.64 -16.03 -5.33
N LEU A 110 8.48 -15.37 -5.23
CA LEU A 110 8.36 -13.91 -5.18
C LEU A 110 7.78 -13.46 -3.84
N ASN A 111 8.32 -12.37 -3.31
CA ASN A 111 7.69 -11.71 -2.19
C ASN A 111 6.38 -11.02 -2.65
N PRO A 112 5.32 -10.96 -1.81
CA PRO A 112 4.04 -10.36 -2.19
C PRO A 112 4.12 -8.93 -2.77
N HIS A 113 5.12 -8.14 -2.37
CA HIS A 113 5.33 -6.79 -2.91
C HIS A 113 5.79 -6.78 -4.37
N GLN A 114 6.42 -7.86 -4.86
CA GLN A 114 6.79 -8.04 -6.27
C GLN A 114 5.59 -8.51 -7.12
N CYS A 115 4.65 -9.23 -6.51
CA CYS A 115 3.44 -9.73 -7.18
C CYS A 115 2.39 -8.62 -7.40
N VAL A 116 2.37 -7.62 -6.52
CA VAL A 116 1.43 -6.48 -6.58
C VAL A 116 2.25 -5.20 -6.35
N PRO A 117 2.87 -4.63 -7.39
CA PRO A 117 3.79 -3.48 -7.24
C PRO A 117 3.08 -2.23 -6.74
N PHE A 118 3.76 -1.41 -5.94
CA PHE A 118 3.27 -0.09 -5.59
C PHE A 118 3.46 0.91 -6.73
N LEU A 119 2.45 1.76 -6.91
CA LEU A 119 2.49 2.88 -7.83
C LEU A 119 3.68 3.81 -7.51
N GLU A 120 3.78 4.29 -6.28
CA GLU A 120 4.79 5.28 -5.89
C GLU A 120 6.17 4.71 -5.50
N VAL A 121 6.40 3.41 -5.69
CA VAL A 121 7.68 2.76 -5.36
C VAL A 121 8.23 1.98 -6.56
N GLU A 122 7.66 0.83 -6.89
CA GLU A 122 8.21 -0.03 -7.94
C GLU A 122 7.96 0.53 -9.33
N LEU A 123 6.83 1.22 -9.55
CA LEU A 123 6.45 1.73 -10.87
C LEU A 123 6.99 3.14 -11.12
N TYR A 124 6.63 4.12 -10.28
CA TYR A 124 7.02 5.52 -10.46
C TYR A 124 8.21 5.96 -9.58
N GLY A 125 8.79 5.07 -8.76
CA GLY A 125 9.81 5.45 -7.78
C GLY A 125 11.19 5.80 -8.34
N ASP A 126 11.54 5.30 -9.53
CA ASP A 126 12.76 5.71 -10.25
C ASP A 126 12.62 7.15 -10.77
N GLY A 127 11.40 7.54 -11.16
CA GLY A 127 11.04 8.87 -11.67
C GLY A 127 11.70 9.24 -13.01
N ALA A 128 12.79 8.57 -13.38
CA ALA A 128 13.56 8.80 -14.59
C ALA A 128 13.11 7.95 -15.78
N ARG A 129 12.15 7.03 -15.61
CA ARG A 129 11.64 6.17 -16.68
C ARG A 129 10.12 6.13 -16.66
N VAL A 130 9.52 6.13 -17.84
CA VAL A 130 8.09 5.89 -18.02
C VAL A 130 7.80 4.44 -17.58
N PRO A 131 6.84 4.19 -16.67
CA PRO A 131 6.51 2.84 -16.27
C PRO A 131 5.87 2.06 -17.42
N ASP A 132 6.36 0.85 -17.70
CA ASP A 132 5.74 -0.06 -18.67
C ASP A 132 4.50 -0.73 -18.06
N MET A 133 3.39 0.00 -18.12
CA MET A 133 2.10 -0.43 -17.57
C MET A 133 1.42 -1.54 -18.40
N ASP A 134 1.89 -1.80 -19.62
CA ASP A 134 1.36 -2.84 -20.52
C ASP A 134 2.01 -4.20 -20.28
N SER A 135 3.22 -4.22 -19.72
CA SER A 135 3.87 -5.46 -19.25
C SER A 135 3.12 -6.15 -18.11
N ILE A 136 2.26 -5.43 -17.38
CA ILE A 136 1.48 -5.98 -16.26
C ILE A 136 0.22 -6.66 -16.81
N PRO A 137 0.03 -7.98 -16.62
CA PRO A 137 -1.15 -8.69 -17.09
C PRO A 137 -2.44 -8.09 -16.55
N SER A 138 -3.49 -8.11 -17.37
CA SER A 138 -4.83 -7.69 -16.94
C SER A 138 -5.59 -8.84 -16.26
N PRO A 139 -6.33 -8.60 -15.17
CA PRO A 139 -6.45 -7.31 -14.47
C PRO A 139 -5.15 -6.93 -13.75
N ARG A 140 -4.73 -5.66 -13.85
CA ARG A 140 -3.52 -5.18 -13.18
C ARG A 140 -3.76 -5.15 -11.68
N LEU A 141 -2.92 -5.86 -10.93
CA LEU A 141 -2.91 -5.80 -9.47
C LEU A 141 -1.88 -4.76 -9.04
N LEU A 142 -2.36 -3.66 -8.47
CA LEU A 142 -1.54 -2.51 -8.10
C LEU A 142 -1.71 -2.22 -6.62
N ALA A 143 -0.74 -1.55 -6.02
CA ALA A 143 -0.86 -1.10 -4.63
C ALA A 143 -0.47 0.36 -4.44
N THR A 144 -0.91 0.96 -3.35
CA THR A 144 -0.50 2.31 -2.97
C THR A 144 -0.65 2.58 -1.47
N HIS A 145 0.16 3.51 -0.96
CA HIS A 145 -0.02 4.17 0.33
C HIS A 145 -0.39 5.65 0.17
N ILE A 146 -0.77 6.09 -1.04
CA ILE A 146 -1.19 7.46 -1.32
C ILE A 146 -2.60 7.66 -0.71
N PRO A 147 -2.88 8.75 0.02
CA PRO A 147 -4.22 9.04 0.50
C PRO A 147 -5.24 9.17 -0.63
N PHE A 148 -6.50 8.79 -0.39
CA PHE A 148 -7.54 8.77 -1.43
C PHE A 148 -7.69 10.10 -2.18
N HIS A 149 -7.65 11.24 -1.48
CA HIS A 149 -7.83 12.57 -2.09
C HIS A 149 -6.69 12.97 -3.04
N PHE A 150 -5.56 12.28 -2.97
CA PHE A 150 -4.39 12.55 -3.80
C PHE A 150 -4.25 11.55 -4.97
N LEU A 151 -5.12 10.54 -5.04
CA LEU A 151 -5.16 9.64 -6.20
C LEU A 151 -5.61 10.39 -7.47
N PRO A 152 -5.19 9.93 -8.66
CA PRO A 152 -5.65 10.50 -9.93
C PRO A 152 -7.17 10.41 -10.09
N ASN A 153 -7.77 11.40 -10.76
CA ASN A 153 -9.20 11.37 -11.09
C ASN A 153 -9.58 10.13 -11.91
N SER A 154 -8.66 9.61 -12.74
CA SER A 154 -8.87 8.37 -13.50
C SER A 154 -9.27 7.18 -12.61
N VAL A 155 -8.83 7.12 -11.35
CA VAL A 155 -9.20 6.06 -10.40
C VAL A 155 -10.70 6.12 -10.08
N VAL A 156 -11.26 7.33 -9.96
CA VAL A 156 -12.69 7.54 -9.75
C VAL A 156 -13.45 7.32 -11.05
N ASP A 157 -12.98 7.91 -12.15
CA ASP A 157 -13.69 7.97 -13.42
C ASP A 157 -13.72 6.62 -14.16
N SER A 158 -12.68 5.79 -14.02
CA SER A 158 -12.60 4.49 -14.69
C SER A 158 -13.54 3.43 -14.11
N GLY A 159 -14.04 3.63 -12.88
CA GLY A 159 -14.78 2.61 -12.15
C GLY A 159 -13.93 1.40 -11.74
N CYS A 160 -12.60 1.53 -11.74
CA CYS A 160 -11.69 0.51 -11.22
C CYS A 160 -12.00 0.18 -9.75
N ARG A 161 -11.50 -0.97 -9.29
CA ARG A 161 -11.78 -1.46 -7.94
C ARG A 161 -10.67 -1.06 -6.99
N VAL A 162 -11.02 -0.47 -5.85
CA VAL A 162 -10.07 -0.12 -4.79
C VAL A 162 -10.38 -0.97 -3.57
N VAL A 163 -9.38 -1.66 -3.02
CA VAL A 163 -9.49 -2.41 -1.77
C VAL A 163 -8.67 -1.68 -0.71
N TYR A 164 -9.33 -1.17 0.33
CA TYR A 164 -8.66 -0.50 1.44
C TYR A 164 -8.63 -1.39 2.69
N LEU A 165 -7.43 -1.58 3.27
CA LEU A 165 -7.29 -2.27 4.56
C LEU A 165 -6.90 -1.30 5.66
N CYS A 166 -7.83 -1.12 6.60
CA CYS A 166 -7.66 -0.38 7.83
C CYS A 166 -7.13 -1.30 8.94
N ARG A 167 -6.40 -0.74 9.90
CA ARG A 167 -5.97 -1.42 11.12
C ARG A 167 -6.07 -0.46 12.29
N ASN A 168 -6.30 -0.98 13.49
CA ASN A 168 -6.34 -0.18 14.70
C ASN A 168 -5.08 0.72 14.80
N PRO A 169 -5.22 2.05 14.97
CA PRO A 169 -4.08 2.96 14.95
C PRO A 169 -3.00 2.66 16.01
N LYS A 170 -3.35 2.05 17.15
CA LYS A 170 -2.38 1.68 18.20
C LYS A 170 -1.48 0.53 17.74
N ASP A 171 -2.07 -0.52 17.16
CA ASP A 171 -1.31 -1.63 16.57
C ASP A 171 -0.55 -1.21 15.31
N ASN A 172 -1.15 -0.33 14.49
CA ASN A 172 -0.49 0.25 13.32
C ASN A 172 0.80 0.97 13.74
N PHE A 173 0.74 1.86 14.73
CA PHE A 173 1.89 2.58 15.24
C PHE A 173 2.99 1.64 15.73
N VAL A 174 2.67 0.68 16.61
CA VAL A 174 3.67 -0.26 17.15
C VAL A 174 4.31 -1.10 16.05
N SER A 175 3.52 -1.57 15.09
CA SER A 175 4.03 -2.30 13.93
C SER A 175 4.97 -1.43 13.09
N PHE A 176 4.61 -0.16 12.87
CA PHE A 176 5.41 0.79 12.11
C PHE A 176 6.71 1.18 12.83
N TRP A 177 6.65 1.43 14.13
CA TRP A 177 7.82 1.78 14.93
C TRP A 177 8.87 0.67 14.94
N HIS A 178 8.47 -0.58 15.09
CA HIS A 178 9.39 -1.72 14.97
C HIS A 178 9.99 -1.85 13.57
N PHE A 179 9.16 -1.72 12.53
CA PHE A 179 9.60 -1.77 11.15
C PHE A 179 10.66 -0.69 10.87
N ILE A 180 10.38 0.56 11.23
CA ILE A 180 11.28 1.67 10.92
C ILE A 180 12.59 1.60 11.71
N ASN A 181 12.58 1.08 12.93
CA ASN A 181 13.80 0.87 13.70
C ASN A 181 14.67 -0.26 13.15
N LYS A 182 14.07 -1.31 12.59
CA LYS A 182 14.82 -2.33 11.86
C LYS A 182 15.45 -1.75 10.59
N VAL A 183 14.70 -0.93 9.86
CA VAL A 183 15.20 -0.21 8.68
C VAL A 183 16.35 0.73 9.04
N ARG A 184 16.21 1.55 10.10
CA ARG A 184 17.26 2.44 10.62
C ARG A 184 18.53 1.67 10.92
N LYS A 185 18.43 0.61 11.74
CA LYS A 185 19.57 -0.26 12.10
C LYS A 185 20.29 -0.80 10.86
N ASN A 186 19.54 -1.31 9.88
CA ASN A 186 20.11 -1.91 8.67
C ASN A 186 20.73 -0.89 7.71
N ASN A 187 20.41 0.39 7.85
CA ASN A 187 20.92 1.47 7.02
C ASN A 187 21.80 2.47 7.82
N GLY A 188 22.36 2.03 8.96
CA GLY A 188 23.32 2.79 9.75
C GLY A 188 22.74 3.96 10.56
N GLY A 189 21.43 4.02 10.73
CA GLY A 189 20.75 5.03 11.52
C GLY A 189 20.50 4.61 12.96
N GLU A 190 20.48 5.59 13.87
CA GLU A 190 20.12 5.38 15.27
C GLU A 190 18.63 5.02 15.43
N PRO A 191 18.29 4.16 16.41
CA PRO A 191 16.92 3.80 16.71
C PRO A 191 16.13 5.03 17.17
N LEU A 192 14.91 5.17 16.66
CA LEU A 192 13.94 6.16 17.10
C LEU A 192 13.34 5.71 18.44
N PRO A 193 13.50 6.49 19.53
CA PRO A 193 12.85 6.18 20.81
C PRO A 193 11.33 6.08 20.66
N LEU A 194 10.70 5.20 21.44
CA LEU A 194 9.27 4.91 21.31
C LEU A 194 8.42 6.15 21.53
N GLU A 195 8.72 6.92 22.57
CA GLU A 195 7.99 8.11 22.99
C GLU A 195 8.07 9.21 21.94
N VAL A 196 9.24 9.38 21.32
CA VAL A 196 9.47 10.35 20.23
C VAL A 196 8.70 9.93 18.98
N GLY A 197 8.82 8.67 18.57
CA GLY A 197 8.07 8.15 17.42
C GLY A 197 6.56 8.20 17.64
N PHE A 198 6.11 7.94 18.86
CA PHE A 198 4.71 8.00 19.24
C PHE A 198 4.16 9.42 19.19
N ASP A 199 4.92 10.40 19.69
CA ASP A 199 4.52 11.79 19.63
C ASP A 199 4.41 12.28 18.18
N HIS A 200 5.39 11.95 17.32
CA HIS A 200 5.30 12.23 15.90
C HIS A 200 4.07 11.59 15.24
N PHE A 201 3.78 10.32 15.55
CA PHE A 201 2.59 9.63 15.03
C PHE A 201 1.28 10.31 15.46
N CYS A 202 1.18 10.73 16.72
CA CYS A 202 0.03 11.48 17.24
C CYS A 202 -0.14 12.86 16.59
N GLN A 203 0.96 13.47 16.15
CA GLN A 203 0.95 14.72 15.36
C GLN A 203 0.66 14.47 13.86
N GLY A 204 0.45 13.21 13.45
CA GLY A 204 0.22 12.82 12.06
C GLY A 204 1.49 12.71 11.21
N ARG A 205 2.68 12.90 11.79
CA ARG A 205 3.99 12.91 11.11
C ARG A 205 4.52 11.49 10.91
N SER A 206 3.88 10.74 10.03
CA SER A 206 4.31 9.42 9.57
C SER A 206 4.09 9.30 8.06
N PRO A 207 4.78 8.39 7.33
CA PRO A 207 4.53 8.20 5.90
C PRO A 207 3.07 7.83 5.61
N GLY A 208 2.41 8.62 4.76
CA GLY A 208 0.97 8.51 4.48
C GLY A 208 0.08 9.13 5.58
N GLY A 209 0.67 9.61 6.68
CA GLY A 209 -0.05 10.31 7.72
C GLY A 209 -0.48 11.72 7.30
N PRO A 210 -1.43 12.35 8.02
CA PRO A 210 -2.01 11.85 9.26
C PRO A 210 -2.92 10.63 9.10
N PHE A 211 -2.84 9.67 10.03
CA PHE A 211 -3.55 8.39 9.88
C PHE A 211 -5.08 8.58 9.79
N TRP A 212 -5.62 9.56 10.51
CA TRP A 212 -7.04 9.85 10.52
C TRP A 212 -7.54 10.33 9.17
N ASP A 213 -6.84 11.25 8.51
CA ASP A 213 -7.24 11.77 7.20
C ASP A 213 -7.12 10.68 6.13
N HIS A 214 -6.06 9.86 6.20
CA HIS A 214 -5.88 8.74 5.29
C HIS A 214 -7.04 7.74 5.41
N MET A 215 -7.40 7.32 6.63
CA MET A 215 -8.49 6.38 6.87
C MET A 215 -9.86 6.95 6.50
N LEU A 216 -10.13 8.20 6.88
CA LEU A 216 -11.40 8.87 6.60
C LEU A 216 -11.59 9.13 5.09
N GLY A 217 -10.51 9.38 4.33
CA GLY A 217 -10.59 9.54 2.89
C GLY A 217 -11.15 8.29 2.20
N TYR A 218 -10.56 7.13 2.49
CA TYR A 218 -11.04 5.85 1.93
C TYR A 218 -12.40 5.42 2.49
N TRP A 219 -12.68 5.72 3.76
CA TRP A 219 -13.99 5.43 4.36
C TRP A 219 -15.11 6.22 3.69
N LYS A 220 -14.94 7.53 3.52
CA LYS A 220 -15.92 8.38 2.82
C LYS A 220 -16.14 7.92 1.39
N ALA A 221 -15.06 7.56 0.69
CA ALA A 221 -15.14 7.01 -0.66
C ALA A 221 -15.94 5.70 -0.71
N SER A 222 -15.77 4.81 0.28
CA SER A 222 -16.53 3.55 0.35
C SER A 222 -18.03 3.72 0.61
N LEU A 223 -18.45 4.85 1.16
CA LEU A 223 -19.86 5.16 1.41
C LEU A 223 -20.53 5.85 0.20
N GLN A 224 -19.75 6.33 -0.77
CA GLN A 224 -20.26 7.15 -1.86
C GLN A 224 -20.94 6.30 -2.94
N VAL A 225 -22.28 6.34 -2.98
CA VAL A 225 -23.08 5.71 -4.05
C VAL A 225 -22.78 6.39 -5.40
N GLY A 226 -22.45 5.60 -6.42
CA GLY A 226 -22.10 6.09 -7.75
C GLY A 226 -20.72 6.75 -7.84
N GLY A 227 -19.91 6.68 -6.78
CA GLY A 227 -18.51 7.11 -6.76
C GLY A 227 -17.54 5.97 -7.10
N CYS A 228 -16.27 6.13 -6.69
CA CYS A 228 -15.23 5.11 -6.84
C CYS A 228 -15.65 3.80 -6.15
N ASN A 229 -15.36 2.66 -6.78
CA ASN A 229 -15.73 1.36 -6.24
C ASN A 229 -14.72 0.93 -5.15
N VAL A 230 -15.02 1.21 -3.89
CA VAL A 230 -14.11 0.96 -2.75
C VAL A 230 -14.66 -0.11 -1.80
N LEU A 231 -13.90 -1.19 -1.61
CA LEU A 231 -14.10 -2.16 -0.52
C LEU A 231 -13.27 -1.74 0.69
N PHE A 232 -13.94 -1.35 1.77
CA PHE A 232 -13.29 -1.07 3.06
C PHE A 232 -13.27 -2.34 3.93
N MET A 233 -12.07 -2.80 4.28
CA MET A 233 -11.81 -3.97 5.13
C MET A 233 -11.06 -3.56 6.40
N ARG A 234 -11.17 -4.37 7.45
CA ARG A 234 -10.39 -4.21 8.69
C ARG A 234 -9.44 -5.40 8.90
N TYR A 235 -8.21 -5.11 9.31
CA TYR A 235 -7.20 -6.11 9.61
C TYR A 235 -7.67 -7.05 10.73
N GLU A 236 -8.38 -6.51 11.72
CA GLU A 236 -8.92 -7.24 12.86
C GLU A 236 -10.02 -8.22 12.45
N GLU A 237 -10.87 -7.85 11.48
CA GLU A 237 -11.89 -8.73 10.88
C GLU A 237 -11.22 -9.83 10.05
N LEU A 238 -10.21 -9.45 9.24
CA LEU A 238 -9.43 -10.39 8.44
C LEU A 238 -8.67 -11.39 9.31
N MET A 239 -8.15 -10.98 10.46
CA MET A 239 -7.52 -11.87 11.45
C MET A 239 -8.54 -12.78 12.15
N LYS A 240 -9.75 -12.28 12.42
CA LYS A 240 -10.79 -13.03 13.13
C LYS A 240 -11.40 -14.13 12.27
N ASP A 241 -11.74 -13.83 11.02
CA ASP A 241 -12.28 -14.79 10.06
C ASP A 241 -11.69 -14.56 8.66
N PRO A 242 -10.48 -15.08 8.41
CA PRO A 242 -9.83 -14.94 7.11
C PRO A 242 -10.66 -15.52 5.96
N ARG A 243 -11.48 -16.55 6.21
CA ARG A 243 -12.28 -17.22 5.17
C ARG A 243 -13.42 -16.33 4.71
N ALA A 244 -14.17 -15.74 5.65
CA ALA A 244 -15.25 -14.83 5.32
C ALA A 244 -14.74 -13.59 4.58
N GLU A 245 -13.66 -12.98 5.07
CA GLU A 245 -13.08 -11.79 4.45
C GLU A 245 -12.45 -12.10 3.07
N LEU A 246 -11.86 -13.29 2.88
CA LEU A 246 -11.35 -13.70 1.57
C LEU A 246 -12.47 -13.94 0.56
N LYS A 247 -13.59 -14.53 0.96
CA LYS A 247 -14.78 -14.65 0.10
C LYS A 247 -15.30 -13.27 -0.32
N ARG A 248 -15.43 -12.36 0.65
CA ARG A 248 -15.87 -10.97 0.42
C ARG A 248 -14.93 -10.22 -0.52
N LEU A 249 -13.60 -10.38 -0.35
CA LEU A 249 -12.60 -9.85 -1.27
C LEU A 249 -12.78 -10.42 -2.68
N ALA A 250 -12.90 -11.74 -2.79
CA ALA A 250 -13.03 -12.46 -4.06
C ALA A 250 -14.29 -12.03 -4.84
N GLU A 251 -15.43 -11.91 -4.16
CA GLU A 251 -16.67 -11.39 -4.73
C GLU A 251 -16.49 -9.96 -5.26
N PHE A 252 -15.91 -9.09 -4.44
CA PHE A 252 -15.69 -7.68 -4.81
C PHE A 252 -14.80 -7.52 -6.03
N VAL A 253 -13.70 -8.29 -6.12
CA VAL A 253 -12.77 -8.23 -7.25
C VAL A 253 -13.25 -9.02 -8.47
N GLY A 254 -14.49 -9.51 -8.47
CA GLY A 254 -15.10 -10.20 -9.60
C GLY A 254 -14.57 -11.61 -9.84
N CYS A 255 -14.02 -12.25 -8.80
CA CYS A 255 -13.51 -13.62 -8.85
C CYS A 255 -14.13 -14.49 -7.72
N PRO A 256 -15.47 -14.51 -7.56
CA PRO A 256 -16.12 -15.25 -6.46
C PRO A 256 -15.74 -16.74 -6.49
N PHE A 257 -15.67 -17.37 -5.32
CA PHE A 257 -15.41 -18.81 -5.24
C PHE A 257 -16.66 -19.60 -5.64
N THR A 258 -16.51 -20.53 -6.58
CA THR A 258 -17.58 -21.45 -6.97
C THR A 258 -17.86 -22.47 -5.87
N GLN A 259 -19.00 -23.16 -5.95
CA GLN A 259 -19.32 -24.26 -5.03
C GLN A 259 -18.31 -25.40 -5.14
N GLU A 260 -17.83 -25.68 -6.36
CA GLU A 260 -16.81 -26.70 -6.62
C GLU A 260 -15.45 -26.31 -6.02
N GLU A 261 -14.99 -25.07 -6.22
CA GLU A 261 -13.75 -24.57 -5.59
C GLU A 261 -13.80 -24.68 -4.06
N GLN A 262 -14.96 -24.39 -3.46
CA GLN A 262 -15.16 -24.53 -2.01
C GLN A 262 -15.20 -25.99 -1.56
N ALA A 263 -15.87 -26.87 -2.32
CA ALA A 263 -15.89 -28.30 -2.03
C ALA A 263 -14.50 -28.94 -2.14
N ASN A 264 -13.67 -28.43 -3.05
CA ASN A 264 -12.30 -28.89 -3.29
C ASN A 264 -11.27 -28.23 -2.36
N GLY A 265 -11.68 -27.35 -1.44
CA GLY A 265 -10.77 -26.74 -0.46
C GLY A 265 -9.89 -25.59 -0.97
N VAL A 266 -10.18 -25.03 -2.16
CA VAL A 266 -9.35 -23.97 -2.77
C VAL A 266 -9.29 -22.72 -1.89
N LEU A 267 -10.39 -22.38 -1.22
CA LEU A 267 -10.43 -21.25 -0.29
C LEU A 267 -9.49 -21.49 0.91
N GLU A 268 -9.57 -22.67 1.51
CA GLU A 268 -8.77 -23.10 2.63
C GLU A 268 -7.29 -23.10 2.27
N ASP A 269 -6.95 -23.62 1.09
CA ASP A 269 -5.59 -23.63 0.56
C ASP A 269 -5.02 -22.22 0.41
N ILE A 270 -5.79 -21.26 -0.11
CA ILE A 270 -5.33 -19.87 -0.23
C ILE A 270 -5.11 -19.25 1.17
N VAL A 271 -6.03 -19.45 2.10
CA VAL A 271 -5.90 -18.94 3.48
C VAL A 271 -4.66 -19.52 4.16
N GLU A 272 -4.40 -20.81 4.01
CA GLU A 272 -3.23 -21.47 4.60
C GLU A 272 -1.93 -21.00 3.94
N THR A 273 -1.88 -20.99 2.60
CA THR A 273 -0.66 -20.64 1.85
C THR A 273 -0.27 -19.17 2.00
N CYS A 274 -1.25 -18.28 2.13
CA CYS A 274 -1.04 -16.86 2.40
C CYS A 274 -0.95 -16.54 3.90
N GLY A 275 -1.08 -17.53 4.78
CA GLY A 275 -1.01 -17.34 6.23
C GLY A 275 0.37 -16.83 6.68
N PHE A 276 0.39 -16.13 7.82
CA PHE A 276 1.60 -15.52 8.37
C PHE A 276 2.75 -16.53 8.52
N GLU A 277 2.48 -17.69 9.11
CA GLU A 277 3.47 -18.76 9.34
C GLU A 277 4.05 -19.26 8.02
N LYS A 278 3.19 -19.56 7.04
CA LYS A 278 3.64 -20.03 5.73
C LYS A 278 4.48 -18.98 5.04
N LEU A 279 3.98 -17.76 4.87
CA LEU A 279 4.70 -16.69 4.16
C LEU A 279 6.04 -16.37 4.83
N SER A 280 6.07 -16.21 6.15
CA SER A 280 7.32 -15.92 6.88
C SER A 280 8.34 -17.06 6.84
N SER A 281 7.89 -18.31 6.62
CA SER A 281 8.77 -19.47 6.51
C SER A 281 9.49 -19.60 5.15
N LEU A 282 8.98 -18.93 4.11
CA LEU A 282 9.51 -19.03 2.74
C LEU A 282 10.88 -18.37 2.60
N GLU A 283 11.78 -19.00 1.84
CA GLU A 283 13.16 -18.53 1.69
C GLU A 283 13.25 -17.12 1.10
N VAL A 284 12.44 -16.81 0.08
CA VAL A 284 12.35 -15.46 -0.49
C VAL A 284 12.03 -14.38 0.55
N ASN A 285 11.28 -14.74 1.59
CA ASN A 285 10.88 -13.81 2.67
C ASN A 285 11.88 -13.77 3.82
N LYS A 286 12.77 -14.76 3.95
CA LYS A 286 13.83 -14.80 4.97
C LYS A 286 15.10 -14.08 4.55
N VAL A 287 15.54 -14.27 3.31
CA VAL A 287 16.84 -13.77 2.82
C VAL A 287 16.73 -12.69 1.75
N GLY A 288 15.56 -12.53 1.15
CA GLY A 288 15.33 -11.54 0.11
C GLY A 288 15.40 -10.11 0.64
N LYS A 289 15.67 -9.16 -0.26
CA LYS A 289 15.71 -7.73 0.04
C LYS A 289 14.94 -6.97 -1.01
N GLN A 290 14.33 -5.87 -0.59
CA GLN A 290 13.68 -4.90 -1.44
C GLN A 290 14.34 -3.54 -1.30
N THR A 291 14.34 -2.78 -2.39
CA THR A 291 14.88 -1.43 -2.42
C THR A 291 13.72 -0.47 -2.61
N PHE A 292 13.39 0.26 -1.56
CA PHE A 292 12.37 1.31 -1.59
C PHE A 292 13.09 2.64 -1.80
N SER A 293 13.18 3.07 -3.07
CA SER A 293 13.99 4.21 -3.49
C SER A 293 15.47 4.07 -3.09
N ARG A 294 15.93 4.76 -2.04
CA ARG A 294 17.33 4.70 -1.56
C ARG A 294 17.51 3.84 -0.31
N VAL A 295 16.43 3.26 0.21
CA VAL A 295 16.43 2.50 1.46
C VAL A 295 16.31 1.01 1.18
N LYS A 296 17.24 0.23 1.71
CA LYS A 296 17.17 -1.24 1.64
C LYS A 296 16.37 -1.78 2.80
N VAL A 297 15.43 -2.67 2.50
CA VAL A 297 14.55 -3.32 3.47
C VAL A 297 14.69 -4.83 3.27
N ASP A 298 15.07 -5.54 4.34
CA ASP A 298 15.10 -7.00 4.31
C ASP A 298 13.67 -7.53 4.37
N ASN A 299 13.33 -8.55 3.57
CA ASN A 299 11.96 -9.06 3.45
C ASN A 299 11.40 -9.58 4.78
N ASP A 300 12.26 -10.07 5.67
CA ASP A 300 11.87 -10.54 7.00
C ASP A 300 11.39 -9.38 7.90
N SER A 301 11.64 -8.12 7.51
CA SER A 301 11.15 -6.93 8.20
C SER A 301 9.63 -6.77 8.07
N PHE A 302 9.01 -7.41 7.07
CA PHE A 302 7.55 -7.41 6.89
C PHE A 302 6.83 -8.41 7.80
N PHE A 303 7.56 -9.34 8.43
CA PHE A 303 7.01 -10.42 9.25
C PHE A 303 7.50 -10.31 10.68
N ARG A 304 6.66 -9.77 11.59
CA ARG A 304 7.02 -9.58 13.00
C ARG A 304 6.25 -10.50 13.96
N ARG A 305 4.96 -10.22 14.17
CA ARG A 305 4.09 -11.01 15.06
C ARG A 305 2.79 -11.48 14.40
N GLY A 306 2.19 -10.66 13.53
CA GLY A 306 0.92 -10.99 12.88
C GLY A 306 -0.24 -11.16 13.86
N VAL A 307 -0.34 -10.31 14.90
CA VAL A 307 -1.40 -10.38 15.93
C VAL A 307 -2.12 -9.04 16.10
N VAL A 308 -3.32 -9.11 16.69
CA VAL A 308 -4.13 -7.97 17.12
C VAL A 308 -3.91 -7.73 18.62
N GLY A 309 -3.85 -6.47 19.05
CA GLY A 309 -3.71 -6.08 20.44
C GLY A 309 -2.28 -6.08 20.97
N ASP A 310 -1.28 -6.15 20.08
CA ASP A 310 0.12 -6.14 20.51
C ASP A 310 0.53 -4.80 21.13
N TRP A 311 -0.18 -3.73 20.77
CA TRP A 311 0.03 -2.41 21.36
C TRP A 311 0.00 -2.39 22.89
N MET A 312 -0.73 -3.31 23.54
CA MET A 312 -0.79 -3.43 25.00
C MET A 312 0.56 -3.80 25.64
N ASN A 313 1.46 -4.44 24.87
CA ASN A 313 2.80 -4.81 25.33
C ASN A 313 3.82 -3.66 25.23
N HIS A 314 3.45 -2.55 24.58
CA HIS A 314 4.38 -1.49 24.21
C HIS A 314 3.93 -0.10 24.66
N LEU A 315 2.64 0.21 24.59
CA LEU A 315 2.11 1.53 24.91
C LEU A 315 1.65 1.59 26.36
N THR A 316 1.96 2.69 27.05
CA THR A 316 1.36 2.97 28.36
C THR A 316 -0.13 3.28 28.22
N PRO A 317 -0.92 3.17 29.30
CA PRO A 317 -2.33 3.57 29.29
C PRO A 317 -2.56 5.00 28.79
N ASP A 318 -1.67 5.95 29.17
CA ASP A 318 -1.77 7.35 28.74
C ASP A 318 -1.52 7.52 27.23
N MET A 319 -0.55 6.76 26.67
CA MET A 319 -0.31 6.75 25.23
C MET A 319 -1.51 6.18 24.48
N ALA A 320 -2.06 5.05 24.94
CA ALA A 320 -3.26 4.47 24.34
C ALA A 320 -4.44 5.45 24.38
N GLN A 321 -4.68 6.10 25.53
CA GLN A 321 -5.75 7.08 25.69
C GLN A 321 -5.55 8.31 24.79
N ARG A 322 -4.32 8.75 24.54
CA ARG A 322 -4.05 9.87 23.61
C ARG A 322 -4.49 9.54 22.18
N ILE A 323 -4.21 8.32 21.71
CA ILE A 323 -4.69 7.87 20.39
C ILE A 323 -6.23 7.76 20.40
N ASP A 324 -6.83 7.23 21.45
CA ASP A 324 -8.28 7.11 21.56
C ASP A 324 -8.97 8.48 21.47
N LYS A 325 -8.44 9.50 22.18
CA LYS A 325 -8.92 10.89 22.08
C LYS A 325 -8.77 11.48 20.68
N ILE A 326 -7.70 11.16 19.96
CA ILE A 326 -7.52 11.58 18.56
C ILE A 326 -8.59 10.93 17.67
N ILE A 327 -8.85 9.62 17.85
CA ILE A 327 -9.87 8.90 17.10
C ILE A 327 -11.24 9.51 17.39
N GLU A 328 -11.63 9.64 18.65
CA GLU A 328 -12.90 10.25 19.06
C GLU A 328 -13.10 11.64 18.43
N SER A 329 -12.10 12.51 18.50
CA SER A 329 -12.19 13.87 17.97
C SER A 329 -12.19 13.93 16.43
N LYS A 330 -11.35 13.12 15.75
CA LYS A 330 -11.18 13.20 14.29
C LYS A 330 -12.23 12.41 13.52
N PHE A 331 -12.77 11.35 14.11
CA PHE A 331 -13.73 10.44 13.47
C PHE A 331 -15.17 10.76 13.87
N GLU A 332 -15.38 11.80 14.69
CA GLU A 332 -16.71 12.28 15.09
C GLU A 332 -17.63 12.46 13.86
N GLY A 333 -18.82 11.87 13.93
CA GLY A 333 -19.82 11.93 12.87
C GLY A 333 -19.50 11.12 11.61
N SER A 334 -18.33 10.47 11.51
CA SER A 334 -17.96 9.69 10.32
C SER A 334 -18.61 8.30 10.26
N GLY A 335 -18.99 7.74 11.42
CA GLY A 335 -19.44 6.35 11.54
C GLY A 335 -18.31 5.30 11.47
N LEU A 336 -17.05 5.71 11.32
CA LEU A 336 -15.90 4.81 11.35
C LEU A 336 -15.40 4.62 12.78
N ALA A 337 -15.43 3.37 13.25
CA ALA A 337 -14.71 2.90 14.43
C ALA A 337 -13.58 1.95 13.96
N PRO A 338 -12.31 2.39 14.00
CA PRO A 338 -11.18 1.64 13.46
C PRO A 338 -10.47 0.68 14.45
#